data_AF-A0A3S0Y2C5-F1
#
_entry.id   AF-A0A3S0Y2C5-F1
#
_cell.length_a   1.000
_cell.length_b   1.000
_cell.length_c   1.000
_cell.angle_alpha   90.00
_cell.angle_beta   90.00
_cell.angle_gamma   90.00
#
_symmetry.space_group_name_H-M   'P 1'
#
loop_
_entity.id
_entity.type
_entity.pdbx_description
1 polymer ?
#
loop_
_entity_poly.entity_id
_entity_poly.type
_entity_poly.pdbx_seq_one_letter_code
_entity_poly.pdbx_strand_id
1 'polypeptide(L)'
;MGETPKTALLHQIRRSSRSVCANLAEAWRKRRYEAAFVAKLNDCEAEAAETQTWIEFSVKCGYLNVEIGRELYGTYNQILSGLVNMINHSESWLMKH
;
A
#
# COMPACT_ATOMS: atom_id res chain seq x y z
N MET A 1 -23.01 18.43 -2.69
CA MET A 1 -23.47 17.14 -2.12
C MET A 1 -22.48 16.80 -1.02
N GLY A 2 -22.92 16.67 0.24
CA GLY A 2 -22.03 16.51 1.40
C GLY A 2 -21.33 15.15 1.44
N GLU A 3 -20.16 15.10 2.08
CA GLU A 3 -19.44 13.85 2.34
C GLU A 3 -20.22 12.98 3.33
N THR A 4 -20.43 11.72 2.98
CA THR A 4 -20.97 10.68 3.87
C THR A 4 -19.83 9.85 4.47
N PRO A 5 -20.03 9.17 5.62
CA PRO A 5 -19.02 8.26 6.16
C PRO A 5 -18.56 7.18 5.17
N LYS A 6 -19.48 6.66 4.35
CA LYS A 6 -19.18 5.70 3.29
C LYS A 6 -18.27 6.28 2.20
N THR A 7 -18.57 7.50 1.74
CA THR A 7 -17.76 8.16 0.72
C THR A 7 -16.40 8.59 1.25
N ALA A 8 -16.30 8.96 2.53
CA ALA A 8 -15.05 9.26 3.21
C ALA A 8 -14.11 8.05 3.26
N LEU A 9 -14.61 6.89 3.71
CA LEU A 9 -13.83 5.64 3.72
C LEU A 9 -13.42 5.18 2.32
N LEU A 10 -14.31 5.29 1.33
CA LEU A 10 -13.99 5.01 -0.06
C LEU A 10 -12.89 5.94 -0.59
N HIS A 11 -12.91 7.21 -0.21
CA HIS A 11 -11.86 8.16 -0.57
C HIS A 11 -10.52 7.76 0.04
N GLN A 12 -10.51 7.35 1.32
CA GLN A 12 -9.29 6.90 1.99
C GLN A 12 -8.70 5.62 1.37
N ILE A 13 -9.52 4.62 1.06
CA ILE A 13 -9.08 3.41 0.32
C ILE A 13 -8.47 3.82 -1.03
N ARG A 14 -9.14 4.68 -1.79
CA ARG A 14 -8.65 5.11 -3.12
C ARG A 14 -7.35 5.90 -3.05
N ARG A 15 -7.19 6.76 -2.04
CA ARG A 15 -5.99 7.56 -1.85
C ARG A 15 -4.79 6.67 -1.51
N SER A 16 -4.90 5.90 -0.43
CA SER A 16 -3.81 5.05 0.07
C SER A 16 -3.41 3.98 -0.95
N SER A 17 -4.37 3.28 -1.55
CA SER A 17 -4.09 2.28 -2.61
C SER A 17 -3.32 2.83 -3.81
N ARG A 18 -3.64 4.05 -4.25
CA ARG A 18 -2.91 4.71 -5.35
C ARG A 18 -1.53 5.18 -4.90
N SER A 19 -1.40 5.58 -3.64
CA SER A 19 -0.13 6.01 -3.04
C SER A 19 0.88 4.87 -3.01
N VAL A 20 0.48 3.62 -2.75
CA VAL A 20 1.34 2.43 -2.87
C VAL A 20 2.03 2.39 -4.24
N CYS A 21 1.26 2.47 -5.32
CA CYS A 21 1.78 2.42 -6.68
C CYS A 21 2.68 3.63 -7.01
N ALA A 22 2.27 4.83 -6.57
CA ALA A 22 3.03 6.06 -6.80
C ALA A 22 4.39 6.03 -6.08
N ASN A 23 4.40 5.61 -4.81
CA ASN A 23 5.62 5.45 -4.02
C ASN A 23 6.53 4.37 -4.62
N LEU A 24 5.97 3.26 -5.12
CA LEU A 24 6.78 2.20 -5.75
C LEU A 24 7.44 2.69 -7.04
N ALA A 25 6.74 3.45 -7.86
CA ALA A 25 7.31 4.07 -9.05
C ALA A 25 8.45 5.03 -8.70
N GLU A 26 8.30 5.83 -7.63
CA GLU A 26 9.36 6.70 -7.13
C GLU A 26 10.55 5.90 -6.58
N ALA A 27 10.29 4.83 -5.81
CA ALA A 27 11.32 3.94 -5.28
C ALA A 27 12.16 3.38 -6.43
N TRP A 28 11.51 2.92 -7.50
CA TRP A 28 12.19 2.36 -8.66
C TRP A 28 13.17 3.33 -9.33
N ARG A 29 12.90 4.64 -9.25
CA ARG A 29 13.80 5.71 -9.75
C ARG A 29 14.96 6.03 -8.80
N LYS A 30 14.90 5.58 -7.54
CA LYS A 30 15.91 5.83 -6.49
C LYS A 30 16.91 4.69 -6.26
N ARG A 31 16.89 3.63 -7.08
CA ARG A 31 17.77 2.43 -6.99
C ARG A 31 19.28 2.68 -7.17
N ARG A 32 19.73 3.93 -7.29
CA ARG A 32 21.16 4.32 -7.27
C ARG A 32 21.71 4.52 -5.86
N TYR A 33 20.84 4.74 -4.88
CA TYR A 33 21.21 4.89 -3.48
C TYR A 33 20.26 4.08 -2.62
N GLU A 34 20.79 3.02 -2.01
CA GLU A 34 20.02 2.00 -1.30
C GLU A 34 19.11 2.59 -0.22
N ALA A 35 19.64 3.46 0.63
CA ALA A 35 18.85 4.06 1.70
C ALA A 35 17.66 4.88 1.16
N ALA A 36 17.80 5.56 0.02
CA ALA A 36 16.68 6.29 -0.59
C ALA A 36 15.68 5.37 -1.30
N PHE A 37 16.12 4.22 -1.82
CA PHE A 37 15.24 3.18 -2.34
C PHE A 37 14.42 2.54 -1.22
N VAL A 38 15.08 2.08 -0.15
CA VAL A 38 14.45 1.46 1.02
C VAL A 38 13.50 2.44 1.71
N ALA A 39 13.90 3.69 1.93
CA ALA A 39 13.01 4.70 2.52
C ALA A 39 11.70 4.84 1.74
N LYS A 40 11.76 4.77 0.41
CA LYS A 40 10.57 4.89 -0.44
C LYS A 40 9.75 3.60 -0.50
N LEU A 41 10.37 2.42 -0.33
CA LEU A 41 9.64 1.16 -0.13
C LEU A 41 8.89 1.15 1.20
N ASN A 42 9.45 1.73 2.27
CA ASN A 42 8.75 1.88 3.55
C ASN A 42 7.49 2.76 3.39
N ASP A 43 7.55 3.83 2.58
CA ASP A 43 6.35 4.62 2.24
C ASP A 43 5.28 3.75 1.53
N CYS A 44 5.70 2.79 0.68
CA CYS A 44 4.77 1.86 0.04
C CYS A 44 4.11 0.93 1.06
N GLU A 45 4.90 0.41 2.01
CA GLU A 45 4.45 -0.50 3.06
C GLU A 45 3.42 0.19 3.98
N ALA A 46 3.71 1.43 4.38
CA ALA A 46 2.81 2.23 5.21
C ALA A 46 1.44 2.46 4.54
N GLU A 47 1.44 2.81 3.25
CA GLU A 47 0.21 3.05 2.47
C GLU A 47 -0.59 1.76 2.21
N ALA A 48 0.11 0.62 2.09
CA ALA A 48 -0.51 -0.69 1.96
C ALA A 48 -1.21 -1.11 3.26
N ALA A 49 -0.54 -0.92 4.40
CA ALA A 49 -1.12 -1.16 5.73
C ALA A 49 -2.27 -0.19 6.06
N GLU A 50 -2.16 1.08 5.65
CA GLU A 50 -3.24 2.05 5.74
C GLU A 50 -4.46 1.59 4.92
N THR A 51 -4.25 1.10 3.71
CA THR A 51 -5.34 0.57 2.87
C THR A 51 -6.07 -0.60 3.57
N GLN A 52 -5.32 -1.53 4.18
CA GLN A 52 -5.89 -2.63 4.96
C GLN A 52 -6.75 -2.14 6.12
N THR A 53 -6.29 -1.11 6.83
CA THR A 53 -7.05 -0.47 7.92
C THR A 53 -8.40 0.03 7.42
N TRP A 54 -8.43 0.73 6.28
CA TRP A 54 -9.68 1.25 5.73
C TRP A 54 -10.61 0.19 5.15
N ILE A 55 -10.07 -0.91 4.62
CA ILE A 55 -10.85 -2.09 4.23
C ILE A 55 -11.53 -2.68 5.46
N GLU A 56 -10.80 -2.88 6.55
CA GLU A 56 -11.34 -3.43 7.80
C GLU A 56 -12.46 -2.56 8.37
N PHE A 57 -12.25 -1.24 8.45
CA PHE A 57 -13.30 -0.31 8.87
C PHE A 57 -14.53 -0.37 7.96
N SER A 58 -14.34 -0.43 6.65
CA SER A 58 -15.45 -0.51 5.69
C SER A 58 -16.29 -1.78 5.87
N VAL A 59 -15.67 -2.91 6.21
CA VAL A 59 -16.38 -4.15 6.56
C VAL A 59 -17.11 -3.99 7.89
N LYS A 60 -16.44 -3.49 8.95
CA LYS A 60 -17.05 -3.31 10.28
C LYS A 60 -18.25 -2.36 10.26
N CYS A 61 -18.22 -1.34 9.41
CA CYS A 61 -19.33 -0.42 9.22
C CYS A 61 -20.43 -0.94 8.27
N GLY A 62 -20.28 -2.14 7.69
CA GLY A 62 -21.24 -2.72 6.75
C GLY A 62 -21.27 -2.04 5.38
N TYR A 63 -20.25 -1.25 5.04
CA TYR A 63 -20.14 -0.56 3.75
C TYR A 63 -19.47 -1.41 2.67
N LEU A 64 -18.76 -2.46 3.08
CA LEU A 64 -18.11 -3.45 2.23
C LEU A 64 -18.53 -4.85 2.68
N ASN A 65 -18.89 -5.70 1.72
CA ASN A 65 -19.18 -7.11 1.99
C ASN A 65 -17.92 -7.82 2.53
N VAL A 66 -18.10 -8.74 3.48
CA VAL A 66 -16.99 -9.37 4.21
C VAL A 66 -16.14 -10.28 3.32
N GLU A 67 -16.73 -10.97 2.34
CA GLU A 67 -15.98 -11.80 1.38
C GLU A 67 -15.07 -10.93 0.50
N ILE A 68 -15.61 -9.84 -0.06
CA ILE A 68 -14.81 -8.87 -0.83
C ILE A 68 -13.73 -8.24 0.05
N GLY A 69 -14.06 -7.88 1.30
CA GLY A 69 -13.12 -7.33 2.25
C GLY A 69 -11.94 -8.27 2.52
N ARG A 70 -12.20 -9.58 2.71
CA ARG A 70 -11.16 -10.60 2.89
C ARG A 70 -10.28 -10.75 1.66
N GLU A 71 -10.85 -10.75 0.46
CA GLU A 71 -10.10 -10.84 -0.80
C GLU A 71 -9.14 -9.66 -0.98
N LEU A 72 -9.65 -8.44 -0.79
CA LEU A 72 -8.85 -7.23 -0.87
C LEU A 72 -7.75 -7.21 0.20
N TYR A 73 -8.10 -7.53 1.45
CA TYR A 73 -7.12 -7.59 2.54
C TYR A 73 -6.03 -8.63 2.25
N GLY A 74 -6.40 -9.80 1.73
CA GLY A 74 -5.47 -10.86 1.32
C GLY A 74 -4.53 -10.43 0.19
N THR A 75 -5.03 -9.66 -0.77
CA THR A 75 -4.21 -9.05 -1.82
C THR A 75 -3.17 -8.10 -1.23
N TYR A 76 -3.57 -7.25 -0.28
CA TYR A 76 -2.62 -6.36 0.40
C TYR A 76 -1.61 -7.10 1.28
N ASN A 77 -1.96 -8.24 1.87
CA ASN A 77 -0.98 -9.11 2.57
C ASN A 77 0.11 -9.60 1.61
N GLN A 78 -0.25 -9.97 0.38
CA GLN A 78 0.72 -10.39 -0.63
C GLN A 78 1.61 -9.21 -1.07
N ILE A 79 1.03 -8.02 -1.25
CA ILE A 79 1.78 -6.79 -1.57
C ILE A 79 2.77 -6.47 -0.45
N LEU A 80 2.33 -6.45 0.81
CA LEU A 80 3.20 -6.21 1.97
C LEU A 80 4.34 -7.23 2.05
N SER A 81 4.02 -8.52 1.87
CA SER A 81 5.05 -9.57 1.84
C SER A 81 6.09 -9.33 0.75
N GLY A 82 5.65 -8.89 -0.43
CA GLY A 82 6.55 -8.51 -1.53
C GLY A 82 7.41 -7.30 -1.21
N LEU A 83 6.83 -6.25 -0.61
CA LEU A 83 7.55 -5.04 -0.21
C LEU A 83 8.60 -5.34 0.87
N VAL A 84 8.24 -6.07 1.92
CA VAL A 84 9.17 -6.50 2.97
C VAL A 84 10.31 -7.33 2.39
N ASN A 85 10.00 -8.25 1.47
CA ASN A 85 11.03 -9.05 0.80
C ASN A 85 11.97 -8.17 -0.06
N MET A 86 11.45 -7.17 -0.76
CA MET A 86 12.26 -6.20 -1.51
C MET A 86 13.13 -5.35 -0.59
N ILE A 87 12.63 -4.96 0.58
CA ILE A 87 13.38 -4.19 1.58
C ILE A 87 14.52 -5.02 2.17
N ASN A 88 14.25 -6.26 2.56
CA ASN A 88 15.24 -7.15 3.17
C ASN A 88 16.35 -7.60 2.20
N HIS A 89 16.09 -7.53 0.89
CA HIS A 89 17.02 -7.91 -0.18
C HIS A 89 17.24 -6.76 -1.17
N SER A 90 17.29 -5.53 -0.66
CA SER A 90 17.25 -4.32 -1.49
C SER A 90 18.46 -4.19 -2.42
N GLU A 91 19.60 -4.78 -2.04
CA GLU A 91 20.83 -4.87 -2.83
C GLU A 91 20.62 -5.58 -4.18
N SER A 92 19.68 -6.53 -4.25
CA SER A 92 19.35 -7.28 -5.47
C SER A 92 18.71 -6.39 -6.54
N TRP A 93 18.21 -5.21 -6.16
CA TRP A 93 17.47 -4.31 -7.03
C TRP A 93 18.28 -3.08 -7.43
N LEU A 94 19.46 -2.87 -6.86
CA LEU A 94 20.27 -1.67 -7.13
C LEU A 94 20.82 -1.65 -8.55
N MET A 95 20.98 -0.45 -9.11
CA MET A 95 21.70 -0.29 -10.37
C MET A 95 23.20 -0.47 -10.11
N LYS A 96 23.80 -1.48 -10.73
CA LYS A 96 25.26 -1.62 -10.75
C LYS A 96 25.83 -0.65 -11.79
N HIS A 97 26.87 0.06 -11.40
CA HIS A 97 27.68 0.88 -12.29
C HIS A 97 28.72 0.01 -13.00
#